data_AF-A0A1S3QXK0-F1
#
_entry.id   AF-A0A1S3QXK0-F1
#
_cell.length_a   1.000
_cell.length_b   1.000
_cell.length_c   1.000
_cell.angle_alpha   90.00
_cell.angle_beta   90.00
_cell.angle_gamma   90.00
#
_symmetry.space_group_name_H-M   'P 1'
#
loop_
_entity.id
_entity.type
_entity.pdbx_description
1 polymer ?
#
loop_
_entity_poly.entity_id
_entity_poly.type
_entity_poly.pdbx_seq_one_letter_code
_entity_poly.pdbx_strand_id
1 'polypeptide(L)'
;MHDASKRLQDCLADMYEPEWFGKEEVDTIAEETDILWSDYHDKLVDNSMIAMDTYLAQFPDVKARIAKRDRKMTDYDSARHHFGSLQKGKKQDQAKIAKAEEELGRAQKVFEEINVDLQDELPQLWNSRVGFYVNTFQSMAGYQQRFHKDMGKLNQDLNDVMTKLDEQRLAK
;
A
#
# COMPACT_ATOMS: atom_id res chain seq x y z
N MET A 1 7.16 19.28 5.40
CA MET A 1 6.36 20.51 5.24
C MET A 1 5.73 20.91 6.55
N HIS A 2 5.09 19.98 7.27
CA HIS A 2 4.58 20.19 8.64
C HIS A 2 5.58 20.92 9.56
N ASP A 3 6.78 20.38 9.78
CA ASP A 3 7.80 21.03 10.64
C ASP A 3 8.16 22.46 10.21
N ALA A 4 8.21 22.72 8.91
CA ALA A 4 8.51 24.06 8.40
C ALA A 4 7.35 25.03 8.65
N SER A 5 6.11 24.55 8.46
CA SER A 5 4.90 25.30 8.79
C SER A 5 4.84 25.60 10.27
N LYS A 6 5.11 24.61 11.13
CA LYS A 6 5.12 24.75 12.58
C LYS A 6 6.13 25.80 13.03
N ARG A 7 7.39 25.68 12.61
CA ARG A 7 8.44 26.67 12.95
C ARG A 7 8.09 28.10 12.53
N LEU A 8 7.42 28.26 11.39
CA LEU A 8 6.99 29.58 10.94
C LEU A 8 5.86 30.14 11.82
N GLN A 9 4.87 29.31 12.15
CA GLN A 9 3.77 29.69 13.03
C GLN A 9 4.25 29.99 14.45
N ASP A 10 5.14 29.15 15.00
CA ASP A 10 5.77 29.37 16.31
C ASP A 10 6.51 30.72 16.34
N CYS A 11 7.30 31.01 15.30
CA CYS A 11 8.01 32.29 15.19
C CYS A 11 7.05 33.48 15.16
N LEU A 12 5.94 33.37 14.42
CA LEU A 12 4.93 34.41 14.38
C LEU A 12 4.27 34.59 15.75
N ALA A 13 3.85 33.51 16.40
CA ALA A 13 3.20 33.54 17.71
C ALA A 13 4.12 34.11 18.80
N ASP A 14 5.42 33.77 18.78
CA ASP A 14 6.45 34.27 19.70
C ASP A 14 6.72 35.77 19.52
N MET A 15 6.69 36.25 18.27
CA MET A 15 6.91 37.67 17.95
C MET A 15 5.65 38.53 18.10
N TYR A 16 4.48 37.92 18.27
CA TYR A 16 3.21 38.63 18.37
C TYR A 16 3.03 39.18 19.79
N GLU A 17 3.02 40.50 19.93
CA GLU A 17 2.94 41.11 21.26
C GLU A 17 1.57 40.88 21.91
N PRO A 18 1.48 40.73 23.24
CA PRO A 18 0.22 40.43 23.92
C PRO A 18 -0.88 41.48 23.74
N GLU A 19 -0.53 42.75 23.50
CA GLU A 19 -1.49 43.85 23.30
C GLU A 19 -1.94 44.03 21.85
N TRP A 20 -1.35 43.28 20.92
CA TRP A 20 -1.74 43.32 19.51
C TRP A 20 -3.10 42.65 19.32
N PHE A 21 -3.90 43.22 18.43
CA PHE A 21 -5.20 42.66 18.08
C PHE A 21 -5.04 41.21 17.61
N GLY A 22 -5.82 40.28 18.14
CA GLY A 22 -5.86 38.92 17.61
C GLY A 22 -4.81 37.94 18.16
N LYS A 23 -4.12 38.26 19.26
CA LYS A 23 -3.08 37.38 19.84
C LYS A 23 -3.58 35.95 20.13
N GLU A 24 -4.74 35.82 20.79
CA GLU A 24 -5.32 34.51 21.13
C GLU A 24 -5.74 33.75 19.85
N GLU A 25 -6.22 34.48 18.83
CA GLU A 25 -6.56 33.91 17.53
C GLU A 25 -5.32 33.42 16.78
N VAL A 26 -4.19 34.14 16.82
CA VAL A 26 -2.93 33.67 16.22
C VAL A 26 -2.45 32.38 16.88
N ASP A 27 -2.50 32.30 18.20
CA ASP A 27 -2.12 31.09 18.94
C ASP A 27 -3.03 29.92 18.59
N THR A 28 -4.34 30.16 18.55
CA THR A 28 -5.33 29.14 18.16
C THR A 28 -5.10 28.65 16.73
N ILE A 29 -4.84 29.55 15.78
CA ILE A 29 -4.53 29.20 14.39
C ILE A 29 -3.25 28.36 14.30
N ALA A 30 -2.21 28.69 15.07
CA ALA A 30 -0.97 27.93 15.10
C ALA A 30 -1.19 26.50 15.62
N GLU A 31 -1.92 26.35 16.73
CA GLU A 31 -2.29 25.06 17.31
C GLU A 31 -3.16 24.21 16.36
N GLU A 32 -4.22 24.80 15.79
CA GLU A 32 -5.10 24.10 14.85
C GLU A 32 -4.37 23.71 13.56
N THR A 33 -3.43 24.54 13.08
CA THR A 33 -2.57 24.21 11.94
C THR A 33 -1.72 22.96 12.24
N ASP A 34 -1.12 22.87 13.43
CA ASP A 34 -0.32 21.71 13.87
C ASP A 34 -1.16 20.43 13.96
N ILE A 35 -2.37 20.54 14.50
CA ILE A 35 -3.34 19.44 14.61
C ILE A 35 -3.75 18.95 13.21
N LEU A 36 -4.11 19.85 12.29
CA LEU A 36 -4.52 19.48 10.93
C LEU A 36 -3.40 18.77 10.16
N TRP A 37 -2.15 19.22 10.30
CA TRP A 37 -1.01 18.55 9.69
C TRP A 37 -0.80 17.14 10.26
N SER A 38 -0.89 17.00 11.58
CA SER A 38 -0.72 15.70 12.25
C SER A 38 -1.83 14.72 11.86
N ASP A 39 -3.09 15.15 11.92
CA ASP A 39 -4.24 14.32 11.49
C ASP A 39 -4.17 13.92 10.01
N TYR A 40 -3.72 14.82 9.13
CA TYR A 40 -3.53 14.49 7.72
C TYR A 40 -2.43 13.45 7.51
N HIS A 41 -1.30 13.61 8.19
CA HIS A 41 -0.20 12.65 8.15
C HIS A 41 -0.64 11.27 8.64
N ASP A 42 -1.27 11.21 9.81
CA ASP A 42 -1.70 9.95 10.42
C ASP A 42 -2.73 9.24 9.53
N LYS A 43 -3.68 9.98 8.94
CA LYS A 43 -4.64 9.40 7.99
C LYS A 43 -3.99 8.83 6.74
N LEU A 44 -2.95 9.47 6.21
CA LEU A 44 -2.21 8.95 5.06
C LEU A 44 -1.46 7.66 5.42
N VAL A 45 -0.78 7.63 6.56
CA VAL A 45 -0.04 6.46 7.03
C VAL A 45 -1.00 5.31 7.32
N ASP A 46 -1.97 5.52 8.20
CA ASP A 46 -2.80 4.43 8.72
C ASP A 46 -3.75 3.85 7.68
N ASN A 47 -4.23 4.65 6.72
CA ASN A 47 -5.23 4.16 5.76
C ASN A 47 -4.65 3.88 4.38
N SER A 48 -3.68 4.67 3.91
CA SER A 48 -3.14 4.48 2.56
C SER A 48 -1.91 3.57 2.59
N MET A 49 -0.96 3.77 3.52
CA MET A 49 0.24 2.93 3.57
C MET A 49 -0.07 1.51 4.04
N ILE A 50 -0.86 1.33 5.09
CA ILE A 50 -1.23 -0.02 5.58
C ILE A 50 -1.97 -0.84 4.50
N ALA A 51 -2.85 -0.19 3.73
CA ALA A 51 -3.55 -0.84 2.63
C ALA A 51 -2.58 -1.27 1.51
N MET A 52 -1.59 -0.43 1.18
CA MET A 52 -0.52 -0.79 0.24
C MET A 52 0.31 -1.97 0.74
N ASP A 53 0.74 -1.94 2.00
CA ASP A 53 1.55 -3.01 2.60
C ASP A 53 0.80 -4.34 2.60
N THR A 54 -0.49 -4.33 2.96
CA THR A 54 -1.34 -5.53 2.95
C THR A 54 -1.52 -6.09 1.54
N TYR A 55 -1.67 -5.24 0.53
CA TYR A 55 -1.76 -5.67 -0.87
C TYR A 55 -0.43 -6.28 -1.36
N LEU A 56 0.69 -5.61 -1.09
CA LEU A 56 2.01 -6.04 -1.51
C LEU A 56 2.48 -7.31 -0.79
N ALA A 57 2.04 -7.54 0.45
CA ALA A 57 2.37 -8.72 1.24
C ALA A 57 1.88 -10.04 0.62
N GLN A 58 0.94 -10.00 -0.32
CA GLN A 58 0.44 -11.20 -1.03
C GLN A 58 1.45 -11.74 -2.06
N PHE A 59 2.27 -10.87 -2.65
CA PHE A 59 3.12 -11.22 -3.79
C PHE A 59 4.27 -12.19 -3.45
N PRO A 60 4.96 -12.09 -2.30
CA PRO A 60 6.03 -13.03 -1.96
C PRO A 60 5.58 -14.49 -1.93
N ASP A 61 4.42 -14.80 -1.35
CA ASP A 61 3.90 -16.18 -1.29
C ASP A 61 3.54 -16.69 -2.68
N VAL A 62 2.80 -15.89 -3.46
CA VAL A 62 2.44 -16.20 -4.85
C VAL A 62 3.69 -16.47 -5.69
N LYS A 63 4.73 -15.65 -5.55
CA LYS A 63 6.01 -15.84 -6.25
C LYS A 63 6.71 -17.14 -5.83
N ALA A 64 6.68 -17.47 -4.53
CA ALA A 64 7.25 -18.72 -4.03
C ALA A 64 6.50 -19.95 -4.58
N ARG A 65 5.17 -19.86 -4.69
CA ARG A 65 4.33 -20.92 -5.27
C ARG A 65 4.53 -21.08 -6.77
N ILE A 66 4.67 -20.01 -7.54
CA ILE A 66 5.06 -20.07 -8.96
C ILE A 66 6.39 -20.81 -9.11
N ALA A 67 7.41 -20.42 -8.33
CA ALA A 67 8.71 -21.09 -8.38
C ALA A 67 8.64 -22.58 -7.98
N LYS A 68 7.76 -22.93 -7.04
CA LYS A 68 7.50 -24.33 -6.66
C LYS A 68 6.80 -25.09 -7.79
N ARG A 69 5.80 -24.49 -8.44
CA ARG A 69 5.09 -25.05 -9.60
C ARG A 69 6.05 -25.36 -10.74
N ASP A 70 6.97 -24.45 -11.05
CA ASP A 70 7.95 -24.65 -12.12
C ASP A 70 8.90 -25.82 -11.83
N ARG A 71 9.39 -25.93 -10.59
CA ARG A 71 10.18 -27.11 -10.17
C ARG A 71 9.38 -28.40 -10.31
N LYS A 72 8.10 -28.40 -9.92
CA LYS A 72 7.24 -29.59 -9.99
C LYS A 72 6.84 -29.98 -11.40
N MET A 73 6.74 -29.01 -12.31
CA MET A 73 6.59 -29.28 -13.75
C MET A 73 7.79 -30.06 -14.27
N THR A 74 9.01 -29.65 -13.91
CA THR A 74 10.24 -30.37 -14.30
C THR A 74 10.29 -31.79 -13.72
N ASP A 75 9.92 -31.96 -12.44
CA ASP A 75 9.86 -33.29 -11.81
C ASP A 75 8.86 -34.21 -12.55
N TYR A 76 7.68 -33.68 -12.89
CA TYR A 76 6.64 -34.39 -13.64
C TYR A 76 7.10 -34.78 -15.05
N ASP A 77 7.69 -33.84 -15.80
CA ASP A 77 8.22 -34.11 -17.13
C ASP A 77 9.33 -35.18 -17.08
N SER A 78 10.21 -35.13 -16.09
CA SER A 78 11.25 -36.14 -15.87
C SER A 78 10.65 -37.52 -15.62
N ALA A 79 9.66 -37.64 -14.73
CA ALA A 79 8.97 -38.91 -14.46
C ALA A 79 8.25 -39.44 -15.71
N ARG A 80 7.62 -38.56 -16.49
CA ARG A 80 6.93 -38.90 -17.74
C ARG A 80 7.90 -39.43 -18.79
N HIS A 81 9.06 -38.79 -18.94
CA HIS A 81 10.12 -39.26 -19.82
C HIS A 81 10.69 -40.61 -19.35
N HIS A 82 10.92 -40.78 -18.05
CA HIS A 82 11.40 -42.04 -17.48
C HIS A 82 10.44 -43.20 -17.76
N PHE A 83 9.16 -43.03 -17.43
CA PHE A 83 8.11 -44.01 -17.71
C PHE A 83 8.01 -44.35 -19.20
N GLY A 84 7.96 -43.32 -20.07
CA GLY A 84 7.91 -43.52 -21.52
C GLY A 84 9.13 -44.25 -22.09
N SER A 85 10.31 -44.06 -21.50
CA SER A 85 11.53 -44.78 -21.91
C SER A 85 11.47 -46.26 -21.55
N LEU A 86 10.93 -46.61 -20.37
CA LEU A 86 10.77 -47.99 -19.91
C LEU A 86 9.75 -48.76 -20.74
N GLN A 87 8.65 -48.12 -21.15
CA GLN A 87 7.64 -48.75 -22.01
C GLN A 87 8.16 -49.11 -23.41
N LYS A 88 9.07 -48.30 -23.97
CA LYS A 88 9.68 -48.51 -25.30
C LYS A 88 10.88 -49.46 -25.28
N GLY A 89 11.29 -49.94 -24.11
CA GLY A 89 12.44 -50.83 -23.96
C GLY A 89 12.19 -52.22 -24.55
N LYS A 90 13.24 -52.83 -25.14
CA LYS A 90 13.17 -54.19 -25.72
C LYS A 90 12.90 -55.30 -24.69
N LYS A 91 13.24 -55.07 -23.42
CA LYS A 91 12.90 -55.94 -22.27
C LYS A 91 11.99 -55.16 -21.33
N GLN A 92 10.75 -55.62 -21.18
CA GLN A 92 9.77 -55.01 -20.29
C GLN A 92 9.87 -55.64 -18.90
N ASP A 93 10.47 -54.90 -17.97
CA ASP A 93 10.49 -55.25 -16.55
C ASP A 93 9.23 -54.68 -15.89
N GLN A 94 8.24 -55.54 -15.68
CA GLN A 94 6.92 -55.13 -15.20
C GLN A 94 6.98 -54.47 -13.81
N ALA A 95 7.89 -54.91 -12.94
CA ALA A 95 8.05 -54.31 -11.62
C ALA A 95 8.60 -52.88 -11.71
N LYS A 96 9.58 -52.64 -12.61
CA LYS A 96 10.11 -51.29 -12.85
C LYS A 96 9.09 -50.37 -13.51
N ILE A 97 8.32 -50.88 -14.46
CA ILE A 97 7.26 -50.11 -15.14
C ILE A 97 6.19 -49.69 -14.12
N ALA A 98 5.71 -50.61 -13.27
CA ALA A 98 4.72 -50.31 -12.25
C ALA A 98 5.22 -49.24 -11.25
N LYS A 99 6.49 -49.32 -10.84
CA LYS A 99 7.09 -48.31 -9.96
C LYS A 99 7.18 -46.92 -10.63
N ALA A 100 7.61 -46.88 -11.89
CA ALA A 100 7.71 -45.62 -12.63
C ALA A 100 6.33 -44.99 -12.91
N GLU A 101 5.28 -45.82 -13.10
CA GLU A 101 3.89 -45.36 -13.21
C GLU A 101 3.39 -44.72 -11.91
N GLU A 102 3.70 -45.34 -10.77
CA GLU A 102 3.36 -44.77 -9.46
C GLU A 102 4.08 -43.44 -9.21
N GLU A 103 5.38 -43.36 -9.52
CA GLU A 103 6.17 -42.12 -9.41
C GLU A 103 5.62 -41.02 -10.34
N LEU A 104 5.24 -41.36 -11.57
CA LEU A 104 4.59 -40.45 -12.51
C LEU A 104 3.27 -39.91 -11.94
N GLY A 105 2.40 -40.79 -11.43
CA GLY A 105 1.12 -40.38 -10.84
C GLY A 105 1.29 -39.45 -9.64
N ARG A 106 2.29 -39.72 -8.78
CA ARG A 106 2.61 -38.83 -7.64
C ARG A 106 3.13 -37.47 -8.11
N ALA A 107 4.05 -37.44 -9.08
CA ALA A 107 4.60 -36.19 -9.60
C ALA A 107 3.53 -35.33 -10.30
N GLN A 108 2.66 -35.97 -11.09
CA GLN A 108 1.53 -35.33 -11.74
C GLN A 108 0.59 -34.70 -10.72
N LYS A 109 0.19 -35.45 -9.68
CA LYS A 109 -0.73 -34.96 -8.65
C LYS A 109 -0.17 -33.70 -7.96
N VAL A 110 1.08 -33.74 -7.51
CA VAL A 110 1.70 -32.60 -6.81
C VAL A 110 1.86 -31.37 -7.72
N PHE A 111 2.17 -31.58 -9.00
CA PHE A 111 2.24 -30.50 -9.97
C PHE A 111 0.85 -29.88 -10.22
N GLU A 112 -0.17 -30.70 -10.52
CA GLU A 112 -1.50 -30.22 -10.88
C GLU A 112 -2.21 -29.51 -9.74
N GLU A 113 -2.04 -29.98 -8.49
CA GLU A 113 -2.58 -29.29 -7.31
C GLU A 113 -2.11 -27.82 -7.28
N ILE A 114 -0.81 -27.58 -7.41
CA ILE A 114 -0.26 -26.20 -7.39
C ILE A 114 -0.66 -25.44 -8.67
N ASN A 115 -0.68 -26.12 -9.82
CA ASN A 115 -0.96 -25.52 -11.11
C ASN A 115 -2.41 -25.00 -11.19
N VAL A 116 -3.38 -25.79 -10.73
CA VAL A 116 -4.79 -25.39 -10.70
C VAL A 116 -5.00 -24.23 -9.74
N ASP A 117 -4.46 -24.30 -8.52
CA ASP A 117 -4.60 -23.21 -7.54
C ASP A 117 -4.07 -21.88 -8.11
N LEU A 118 -2.91 -21.90 -8.77
CA LEU A 118 -2.33 -20.71 -9.39
C LEU A 118 -3.12 -20.22 -10.61
N GLN A 119 -3.71 -21.12 -11.39
CA GLN A 119 -4.57 -20.75 -12.53
C GLN A 119 -5.82 -20.01 -12.06
N ASP A 120 -6.35 -20.35 -10.89
CA ASP A 120 -7.51 -19.66 -10.31
C ASP A 120 -7.12 -18.35 -9.62
N GLU A 121 -6.01 -18.33 -8.90
CA GLU A 121 -5.61 -17.18 -8.06
C GLU A 121 -4.96 -16.04 -8.85
N LEU A 122 -4.11 -16.33 -9.85
CA LEU A 122 -3.39 -15.29 -10.58
C LEU A 122 -4.33 -14.31 -11.33
N PRO A 123 -5.41 -14.75 -12.01
CA PRO A 123 -6.38 -13.84 -12.61
C PRO A 123 -7.11 -13.00 -11.56
N GLN A 124 -7.42 -13.56 -10.39
CA GLN A 124 -8.06 -12.84 -9.30
C GLN A 124 -7.14 -11.74 -8.74
N LEU A 125 -5.88 -12.07 -8.47
CA LEU A 125 -4.85 -11.12 -8.03
C LEU A 125 -4.61 -10.02 -9.08
N TRP A 126 -4.61 -10.38 -10.36
CA TRP A 126 -4.52 -9.40 -11.43
C TRP A 126 -5.72 -8.45 -11.39
N ASN A 127 -6.94 -8.97 -11.35
CA ASN A 127 -8.16 -8.15 -11.37
C ASN A 127 -8.29 -7.26 -10.14
N SER A 128 -7.82 -7.69 -8.97
CA SER A 128 -7.87 -6.90 -7.73
C SER A 128 -7.03 -5.61 -7.80
N ARG A 129 -6.05 -5.51 -8.71
CA ARG A 129 -5.21 -4.31 -8.90
C ARG A 129 -6.02 -3.04 -9.12
N VAL A 130 -7.12 -3.13 -9.86
CA VAL A 130 -7.95 -1.96 -10.21
C VAL A 130 -8.63 -1.43 -8.97
N GLY A 131 -9.28 -2.31 -8.20
CA GLY A 131 -9.93 -1.93 -6.94
C GLY A 131 -8.91 -1.39 -5.93
N PHE A 132 -7.73 -2.01 -5.85
CA PHE A 132 -6.64 -1.52 -5.01
C PHE A 132 -6.21 -0.09 -5.37
N TYR A 133 -5.92 0.19 -6.64
CA TYR A 133 -5.53 1.54 -7.07
C TYR A 133 -6.65 2.56 -6.83
N VAL A 134 -7.88 2.23 -7.22
CA VAL A 134 -9.03 3.13 -7.06
C VAL A 134 -9.22 3.48 -5.58
N ASN A 135 -9.30 2.49 -4.71
CA ASN A 135 -9.52 2.73 -3.28
C ASN A 135 -8.38 3.53 -2.65
N THR A 136 -7.13 3.23 -3.00
CA THR A 136 -5.96 3.91 -2.45
C THR A 136 -5.94 5.38 -2.86
N PHE A 137 -6.06 5.67 -4.16
CA PHE A 137 -6.06 7.06 -4.65
C PHE A 137 -7.30 7.83 -4.19
N GLN A 138 -8.46 7.19 -4.11
CA GLN A 138 -9.68 7.83 -3.62
C GLN A 138 -9.56 8.23 -2.16
N SER A 139 -9.00 7.37 -1.30
CA SER A 139 -8.73 7.71 0.11
C SER A 139 -7.72 8.85 0.23
N MET A 140 -6.58 8.75 -0.47
CA MET A 140 -5.55 9.80 -0.47
C MET A 140 -6.10 11.15 -0.92
N ALA A 141 -6.84 11.18 -2.03
CA ALA A 141 -7.45 12.38 -2.56
C ALA A 141 -8.51 12.95 -1.59
N GLY A 142 -9.29 12.09 -0.94
CA GLY A 142 -10.26 12.51 0.07
C GLY A 142 -9.61 13.18 1.29
N TYR A 143 -8.51 12.60 1.80
CA TYR A 143 -7.76 13.21 2.89
C TYR A 143 -7.13 14.54 2.48
N GLN A 144 -6.49 14.57 1.31
CA GLN A 144 -5.88 15.78 0.77
C GLN A 144 -6.90 16.90 0.55
N GLN A 145 -8.08 16.56 -0.01
CA GLN A 145 -9.18 17.51 -0.20
C GLN A 145 -9.63 18.12 1.14
N ARG A 146 -9.84 17.28 2.16
CA ARG A 146 -10.27 17.75 3.49
C ARG A 146 -9.19 18.63 4.13
N PHE A 147 -7.95 18.18 4.12
CA PHE A 147 -6.81 18.92 4.64
C PHE A 147 -6.71 20.33 4.01
N HIS A 148 -6.69 20.42 2.67
CA HIS A 148 -6.59 21.72 2.02
C HIS A 148 -7.81 22.61 2.22
N LYS A 149 -9.01 22.02 2.35
CA LYS A 149 -10.22 22.78 2.65
C LYS A 149 -10.14 23.44 4.02
N ASP A 150 -9.74 22.70 5.05
CA ASP A 150 -9.71 23.21 6.42
C ASP A 150 -8.48 24.11 6.65
N MET A 151 -7.32 23.77 6.09
CA MET A 151 -6.14 24.64 6.07
C MET A 151 -6.41 25.97 5.33
N GLY A 152 -7.22 25.93 4.27
CA GLY A 152 -7.65 27.12 3.56
C GLY A 152 -8.45 28.10 4.42
N LYS A 153 -9.23 27.61 5.38
CA LYS A 153 -9.95 28.47 6.34
C LYS A 153 -9.00 29.13 7.32
N LEU A 154 -8.09 28.36 7.93
CA LEU A 154 -7.09 28.90 8.86
C LEU A 154 -6.23 29.98 8.21
N ASN A 155 -5.86 29.81 6.95
CA ASN A 155 -5.12 30.83 6.20
C ASN A 155 -5.95 32.11 5.97
N GLN A 156 -7.25 31.99 5.75
CA GLN A 156 -8.14 33.15 5.64
C GLN A 156 -8.30 33.85 6.99
N ASP A 157 -8.51 33.08 8.07
CA ASP A 157 -8.65 33.60 9.42
C ASP A 157 -7.38 34.36 9.84
N LEU A 158 -6.20 33.81 9.52
CA LEU A 158 -4.92 34.47 9.75
C LEU A 158 -4.79 35.78 8.95
N ASN A 159 -5.22 35.79 7.69
CA ASN A 159 -5.21 36.99 6.86
C ASN A 159 -6.11 38.09 7.44
N ASP A 160 -7.30 37.73 7.93
CA ASP A 160 -8.23 38.65 8.55
C ASP A 160 -7.66 39.24 9.85
N VAL A 161 -6.99 38.42 10.68
CA VAL A 161 -6.28 38.89 11.89
C VAL A 161 -5.18 39.87 11.53
N MET A 162 -4.35 39.56 10.53
CA MET A 162 -3.27 40.46 10.09
C MET A 162 -3.78 41.78 9.54
N THR A 163 -4.91 41.77 8.82
CA THR A 163 -5.55 42.98 8.31
C THR A 163 -6.03 43.87 9.45
N LYS A 164 -6.69 43.30 10.46
CA LYS A 164 -7.18 44.04 11.63
C LYS A 164 -6.04 44.56 12.52
N LEU A 165 -4.92 43.84 12.60
CA LEU A 165 -3.71 44.34 13.26
C LEU A 165 -3.20 45.63 12.59
N ASP A 166 -3.16 45.66 11.26
CA ASP A 166 -2.73 46.86 10.52
C ASP A 166 -3.70 48.04 10.75
N GLU A 167 -5.00 47.78 10.78
CA GLU A 167 -6.00 48.78 11.16
C GLU A 167 -5.78 49.33 12.59
N GLN A 168 -5.51 48.45 13.57
CA GLN A 168 -5.18 48.85 14.94
C GLN A 168 -3.94 49.75 14.99
N ARG A 169 -2.93 49.45 14.17
CA ARG A 169 -1.70 50.23 14.07
C ARG A 169 -1.94 51.60 13.45
N LEU A 170 -2.75 51.70 12.40
CA LEU A 170 -3.07 52.97 11.72
C LEU A 170 -4.00 53.88 12.53
N ALA A 171 -4.77 53.31 13.46
CA ALA A 171 -5.64 54.05 14.36
C ALA A 171 -4.90 54.67 15.58
N LYS A 172 -3.63 54.31 15.80
CA LYS A 172 -2.75 54.88 16.83
C LYS A 172 -1.91 56.03 16.26
#